data_AF-A0A938NV78-F1
#
_entry.id   AF-A0A938NV78-F1
#
_cell.length_a   1.000
_cell.length_b   1.000
_cell.length_c   1.000
_cell.angle_alpha   90.00
_cell.angle_beta   90.00
_cell.angle_gamma   90.00
#
_symmetry.space_group_name_H-M   'P 1'
#
loop_
_entity.id
_entity.type
_entity.pdbx_description
1 polymer ?
#
loop_
_entity_poly.entity_id
_entity_poly.type
_entity_poly.pdbx_seq_one_letter_code
_entity_poly.pdbx_strand_id
1 'polypeptide(L)'
;ILGISVEQKIGSGFVQLYVISMYFTDKIADKLRENHIGITILPGEGTRGGVAVLYIMVTRKRQKEVIKLVEEIDPNAVISIQSAVMYRGYIHTRK
;
A
#
# COMPACT_ATOMS: atom_id res chain seq x y z
N ILE A 1 8.96 -29.94 -25.05
CA ILE A 1 8.54 -28.62 -24.53
C ILE A 1 8.51 -28.74 -23.02
N LEU A 2 9.67 -28.52 -22.41
CA LEU A 2 9.91 -28.61 -20.97
C LEU A 2 9.73 -27.20 -20.39
N GLY A 3 8.95 -27.09 -19.31
CA GLY A 3 9.16 -26.02 -18.33
C GLY A 3 8.38 -24.73 -18.52
N ILE A 4 7.05 -24.80 -18.48
CA ILE A 4 6.22 -23.71 -17.94
C ILE A 4 5.26 -24.28 -16.89
N SER A 5 5.81 -25.06 -15.97
CA SER A 5 5.24 -25.20 -14.64
C SER A 5 6.12 -24.41 -13.69
N VAL A 6 6.22 -23.08 -13.91
CA VAL A 6 6.54 -22.19 -12.79
C VAL A 6 5.28 -22.16 -11.96
N GLU A 7 5.21 -23.17 -11.10
CA GLU A 7 4.34 -23.29 -9.94
C GLU A 7 4.02 -21.88 -9.43
N GLN A 8 2.83 -21.38 -9.75
CA GLN A 8 2.30 -20.19 -9.09
C GLN A 8 2.25 -20.56 -7.62
N LYS A 9 3.24 -20.11 -6.84
CA LYS A 9 3.17 -20.13 -5.38
C LYS A 9 2.07 -19.16 -4.95
N ILE A 10 0.83 -19.62 -5.09
CA ILE A 10 -0.38 -19.09 -4.49
C ILE A 10 -0.22 -19.31 -2.98
N GLY A 11 0.52 -18.42 -2.31
CA GLY A 11 0.82 -18.61 -0.88
C GLY A 11 1.49 -17.46 -0.13
N SER A 12 1.98 -16.41 -0.81
CA SER A 12 2.56 -15.23 -0.14
C SER A 12 2.18 -13.91 -0.81
N GLY A 13 0.91 -13.82 -1.25
CA GLY A 13 0.42 -12.74 -2.13
C GLY A 13 0.65 -11.30 -1.65
N PHE A 14 0.64 -10.40 -2.61
CA PHE A 14 0.65 -8.96 -2.37
C PHE A 14 -0.76 -8.46 -2.09
N VAL A 15 -0.82 -7.32 -1.41
CA VAL A 15 -2.03 -6.53 -1.29
C VAL A 15 -1.73 -5.12 -1.74
N GLN A 16 -2.75 -4.51 -2.32
CA GLN A 16 -2.77 -3.12 -2.66
C GLN A 16 -3.66 -2.40 -1.64
N LEU A 17 -3.17 -1.31 -1.08
CA LEU A 17 -3.92 -0.44 -0.20
C LEU A 17 -4.10 0.92 -0.87
N TYR A 18 -5.30 1.46 -0.75
CA TYR A 18 -5.58 2.87 -0.97
C TYR A 18 -5.88 3.50 0.38
N VAL A 19 -5.12 4.53 0.74
CA VAL A 19 -5.36 5.32 1.95
C VAL A 19 -5.74 6.74 1.53
N ILE A 20 -6.87 7.21 2.03
CA ILE A 20 -7.38 8.56 1.77
C ILE A 20 -7.47 9.27 3.12
N SER A 21 -6.68 10.34 3.28
CA SER A 21 -6.73 11.25 4.43
C SER A 21 -6.95 12.67 3.93
N MET A 22 -7.80 13.43 4.61
CA MET A 22 -8.13 14.79 4.19
C MET A 22 -7.03 15.80 4.55
N TYR A 23 -6.30 15.58 5.65
CA TYR A 23 -5.38 16.57 6.21
C TYR A 23 -3.97 16.02 6.52
N PHE A 24 -3.75 14.71 6.47
CA PHE A 24 -2.51 14.09 6.95
C PHE A 24 -1.76 13.29 5.89
N THR A 25 -2.10 13.43 4.61
CA THR A 25 -1.49 12.68 3.49
C THR A 25 0.04 12.70 3.54
N ASP A 26 0.65 13.89 3.63
CA ASP A 26 2.11 14.01 3.59
C ASP A 26 2.76 13.36 4.81
N LYS A 27 2.18 13.57 6.00
CA LYS A 27 2.66 12.96 7.25
C LYS A 27 2.59 11.44 7.21
N ILE A 28 1.51 10.88 6.64
CA ILE A 28 1.36 9.43 6.43
C ILE A 28 2.39 8.95 5.41
N ALA A 29 2.55 9.65 4.28
CA ALA A 29 3.50 9.30 3.24
C ALA A 29 4.93 9.24 3.78
N ASP A 30 5.34 10.25 4.55
CA ASP A 30 6.67 10.33 5.14
C ASP A 30 6.88 9.22 6.17
N LYS A 31 5.90 8.98 7.05
CA LYS A 31 6.00 7.88 8.03
C LYS A 31 6.15 6.52 7.36
N LEU A 32 5.43 6.28 6.27
CA LEU A 32 5.55 5.04 5.50
C LEU A 32 6.92 4.94 4.81
N ARG A 33 7.44 6.03 4.23
CA ARG A 33 8.77 6.07 3.61
C ARG A 33 9.89 5.80 4.63
N GLU A 34 9.81 6.37 5.83
CA GLU A 34 10.73 6.11 6.95
C GLU A 34 10.76 4.62 7.32
N ASN A 35 9.65 3.91 7.17
CA ASN A 35 9.54 2.47 7.41
C ASN A 35 9.86 1.62 6.17
N HIS A 36 10.51 2.21 5.15
CA HIS A 36 10.84 1.56 3.88
C HIS A 36 9.62 0.93 3.18
N ILE A 37 8.50 1.66 3.20
CA ILE A 37 7.29 1.30 2.47
C ILE A 37 7.19 2.24 1.27
N GLY A 38 7.14 1.64 0.08
CA GLY A 38 6.96 2.40 -1.17
C GLY A 38 5.54 2.93 -1.27
N ILE A 39 5.41 4.22 -1.58
CA ILE A 39 4.10 4.89 -1.71
C ILE A 39 4.10 5.72 -3.00
N THR A 40 2.97 5.74 -3.69
CA THR A 40 2.68 6.68 -4.78
C THR A 40 1.52 7.56 -4.36
N ILE A 41 1.62 8.87 -4.57
CA ILE A 41 0.52 9.81 -4.33
C ILE A 41 -0.21 10.04 -5.64
N LEU A 42 -1.52 9.80 -5.64
CA LEU A 42 -2.41 10.07 -6.75
C LEU A 42 -3.30 11.27 -6.42
N PRO A 43 -3.44 12.27 -7.30
CA PRO A 43 -4.44 13.32 -7.12
C PRO A 43 -5.85 12.71 -7.28
N GLY A 44 -6.80 13.18 -6.47
CA GLY A 44 -8.20 12.76 -6.51
C GLY A 44 -9.14 13.88 -6.05
N GLU A 45 -10.44 13.59 -6.07
CA GLU A 45 -11.49 14.50 -5.63
C GLU A 45 -12.49 13.74 -4.75
N GLY A 46 -12.81 14.31 -3.59
CA GLY A 46 -13.86 13.83 -2.70
C GLY A 46 -15.00 14.84 -2.59
N THR A 47 -15.98 14.54 -1.75
CA THR A 47 -17.17 15.40 -1.55
C THR A 47 -16.84 16.84 -1.14
N ARG A 48 -15.69 17.06 -0.51
CA ARG A 48 -15.24 18.38 -0.02
C ARG A 48 -14.14 19.01 -0.89
N GLY A 49 -13.93 18.50 -2.10
CA GLY A 49 -12.92 18.98 -3.05
C GLY A 49 -11.71 18.06 -3.17
N GLY A 50 -10.59 18.62 -3.65
CA GLY A 50 -9.37 17.87 -3.93
C GLY A 50 -8.84 17.09 -2.72
N VAL A 51 -8.44 15.84 -2.95
CA VAL A 51 -7.83 14.95 -1.97
C VAL A 51 -6.65 14.22 -2.61
N ALA A 52 -5.73 13.74 -1.80
CA ALA A 52 -4.66 12.86 -2.25
C ALA A 52 -4.94 11.43 -1.82
N VAL A 53 -4.73 10.49 -2.75
CA VAL A 53 -4.87 9.06 -2.49
C VAL A 53 -3.47 8.45 -2.42
N LEU A 54 -3.15 7.83 -1.30
CA LEU A 54 -1.92 7.08 -1.11
C LEU A 54 -2.12 5.66 -1.65
N TYR A 55 -1.44 5.36 -2.75
CA TYR A 55 -1.38 4.04 -3.35
C TYR A 55 -0.17 3.29 -2.79
N ILE A 56 -0.42 2.10 -2.21
CA ILE A 56 0.59 1.31 -1.52
C ILE A 56 0.49 -0.15 -1.98
N MET A 57 1.61 -0.75 -2.39
CA MET A 57 1.70 -2.20 -2.63
C MET A 57 2.68 -2.84 -1.65
N VAL A 58 2.20 -3.79 -0.85
CA VAL A 58 3.01 -4.50 0.14
C VAL A 58 2.71 -5.99 0.15
N THR A 59 3.58 -6.78 0.77
CA THR A 59 3.26 -8.17 1.07
C THR A 59 2.10 -8.22 2.07
N ARG A 60 1.28 -9.27 2.02
CA ARG A 60 0.18 -9.47 2.99
C ARG A 60 0.67 -9.45 4.45
N LYS A 61 1.93 -9.84 4.71
CA LYS A 61 2.56 -9.78 6.03
C LYS A 61 2.72 -8.36 6.56
N ARG A 62 3.08 -7.40 5.69
CA ARG A 62 3.28 -5.98 6.06
C ARG A 62 2.00 -5.15 6.03
N GLN A 63 0.89 -5.69 5.55
CA GLN A 63 -0.41 -5.00 5.54
C GLN A 63 -0.78 -4.43 6.92
N LYS A 64 -0.63 -5.24 7.98
CA LYS A 64 -0.97 -4.81 9.36
C LYS A 64 -0.09 -3.65 9.85
N GLU A 65 1.18 -3.63 9.44
CA GLU A 65 2.13 -2.55 9.75
C GLU A 65 1.68 -1.24 9.09
N VAL A 66 1.31 -1.27 7.81
CA VAL A 66 0.79 -0.10 7.08
C VAL A 66 -0.45 0.47 7.78
N ILE A 67 -1.44 -0.38 8.07
CA ILE A 67 -2.69 0.05 8.71
C ILE A 67 -2.41 0.72 10.05
N LYS A 68 -1.59 0.08 10.89
CA LYS A 68 -1.22 0.63 12.20
C LYS A 68 -0.56 2.00 12.09
N LEU A 69 0.42 2.16 11.19
CA LEU A 69 1.11 3.45 11.01
C LEU A 69 0.17 4.55 10.51
N VAL A 70 -0.79 4.20 9.66
CA VAL A 70 -1.82 5.14 9.18
C VAL A 70 -2.75 5.54 10.33
N GLU A 71 -3.28 4.58 11.09
CA GLU A 71 -4.21 4.81 12.20
C GLU A 71 -3.57 5.60 13.35
N GLU A 72 -2.27 5.44 13.61
CA GLU A 72 -1.52 6.25 14.57
C GLU A 72 -1.46 7.73 14.20
N ILE A 73 -1.61 8.07 12.91
CA ILE A 73 -1.56 9.45 12.40
C ILE A 73 -2.97 10.00 12.17
N ASP A 74 -3.81 9.24 11.50
CA ASP A 74 -5.19 9.60 11.17
C ASP A 74 -6.11 8.38 11.37
N PRO A 75 -6.75 8.25 12.54
CA PRO A 75 -7.68 7.16 12.81
C PRO A 75 -8.97 7.26 11.97
N ASN A 76 -9.22 8.37 11.28
CA ASN A 76 -10.38 8.57 10.42
C ASN A 76 -10.04 8.37 8.93
N ALA A 77 -8.80 8.01 8.59
CA ALA A 77 -8.42 7.75 7.21
C ALA A 77 -9.22 6.58 6.62
N VAL A 78 -9.66 6.72 5.38
CA VAL A 78 -10.33 5.64 4.66
C VAL A 78 -9.26 4.71 4.10
N ILE A 79 -9.34 3.42 4.44
CA ILE A 79 -8.41 2.40 3.97
C ILE A 79 -9.17 1.33 3.19
N SER A 80 -8.83 1.17 1.91
CA SER A 80 -9.33 0.07 1.08
C SER A 80 -8.20 -0.91 0.78
N ILE A 81 -8.50 -2.21 0.76
CA ILE A 81 -7.51 -3.27 0.59
C ILE A 81 -7.98 -4.23 -0.49
N GLN A 82 -7.13 -4.47 -1.48
CA GLN A 82 -7.41 -5.34 -2.62
C GLN A 82 -6.29 -6.39 -2.75
N SER A 83 -6.67 -7.61 -3.11
CA SER A 83 -5.68 -8.63 -3.46
C SER A 83 -4.99 -8.25 -4.77
N ALA A 84 -3.66 -8.36 -4.82
CA ALA A 84 -2.87 -8.01 -5.99
C ALA A 84 -1.84 -9.09 -6.31
N VAL A 85 -1.53 -9.25 -7.60
CA VAL A 85 -0.44 -10.07 -8.09
C VAL A 85 0.58 -9.14 -8.75
N MET A 86 1.81 -9.16 -8.24
CA MET A 86 2.88 -8.36 -8.81
C MET A 86 3.66 -9.21 -9.82
N TYR A 87 3.76 -8.72 -11.07
CA TYR A 87 4.57 -9.36 -12.12
C TYR A 87 6.03 -8.91 -12.08
N ARG A 88 6.28 -7.61 -11.82
CA ARG A 88 7.61 -7.01 -11.65
C ARG A 88 7.52 -5.80 -10.72
N GLY A 89 8.63 -5.45 -10.06
CA GLY A 89 8.72 -4.26 -9.22
C GLY A 89 9.91 -4.33 -8.27
N TYR A 90 10.28 -3.18 -7.71
CA TYR A 90 11.29 -3.10 -6.66
C TYR A 90 10.59 -2.89 -5.33
N ILE A 91 10.61 -3.91 -4.47
CA ILE A 91 10.06 -3.83 -3.11
C ILE A 91 11.21 -3.96 -2.12
N HIS A 92 11.35 -2.96 -1.24
CA HIS A 92 12.19 -3.07 -0.06
C HIS A 92 11.56 -4.10 0.90
N THR A 93 11.93 -5.37 0.74
CA THR A 93 11.69 -6.40 1.74
C THR A 93 12.82 -6.31 2.76
N ARG A 94 12.50 -5.96 4.01
CA ARG A 94 13.42 -6.21 5.13
C ARG A 94 13.63 -7.73 5.22
N LYS A 95 14.89 -8.18 5.12
CA LYS A 95 15.26 -9.54 5.53
C LYS A 95 15.06 -9.69 7.03
#